data_AF-A0A2D7J8S8-F1
#
_entry.id   AF-A0A2D7J8S8-F1
#
_cell.length_a   1.000
_cell.length_b   1.000
_cell.length_c   1.000
_cell.angle_alpha   90.00
_cell.angle_beta   90.00
_cell.angle_gamma   90.00
#
_symmetry.space_group_name_H-M   'P 1'
#
loop_
_entity.id
_entity.type
_entity.pdbx_description
1 polymer ?
#
loop_
_entity_poly.entity_id
_entity_poly.type
_entity_poly.pdbx_seq_one_letter_code
_entity_poly.pdbx_strand_id
1 'polypeptide(L)'
;EVRNTHKDKVPEEWIRKQTLVNAERYITEELKTFESEILQAGDLILNLEQQLFSELVRNLQNGLEVLKQNAAAVAQWDVLSNFSKMAKKNNYSCPKMTNDNFLDIQGARHPVIEKQLPLGTPYIANDVYLDRETQQIIMITGPNMSGKSALLRQIALISLLAQIGSFVPVTKATIGIVDKIFTRVGASDNISMGASTFMVEMNETASILNNISQGSLVLLDEIGRGTSTYDGISIAWAITEYLHEHPFRPRVLFATHYHELNEMTKSFQRVKNFNVSIKETKDDVLFLRKLVPGGSAHSFGIHVAKMAGMPQHVLGTAKAKLKTLESSHGLKKDNIKKDSESELQLSFFNLDDPLLEAIREEIAALDIDTLTPVEALMQLNQIKRRISQKGQG
;
A
#
# COMPACT_ATOMS: atom_id res chain seq x y z
N GLU A 1 32.60 -26.03 -64.31
CA GLU A 1 31.48 -26.99 -64.18
C GLU A 1 31.04 -27.39 -65.59
N VAL A 2 30.85 -28.69 -65.86
CA VAL A 2 30.50 -29.22 -67.19
C VAL A 2 29.30 -30.17 -67.06
N ARG A 3 28.29 -30.02 -67.92
CA ARG A 3 27.10 -30.90 -67.93
C ARG A 3 27.48 -32.33 -68.34
N ASN A 4 26.77 -33.33 -67.81
CA ASN A 4 27.06 -34.75 -68.07
C ASN A 4 27.12 -35.11 -69.57
N THR A 5 26.34 -34.42 -70.42
CA THR A 5 26.33 -34.63 -71.88
C THR A 5 27.62 -34.24 -72.61
N HIS A 6 28.50 -33.47 -71.97
CA HIS A 6 29.77 -32.99 -72.54
C HIS A 6 30.99 -33.52 -71.76
N LYS A 7 30.79 -34.52 -70.91
CA LYS A 7 31.83 -35.09 -70.05
C LYS A 7 33.03 -35.62 -70.84
N ASP A 8 32.79 -36.23 -71.99
CA ASP A 8 33.84 -36.82 -72.84
C ASP A 8 34.69 -35.76 -73.58
N LYS A 9 34.33 -34.47 -73.46
CA LYS A 9 35.07 -33.35 -74.07
C LYS A 9 35.92 -32.57 -73.06
N VAL A 10 35.97 -33.03 -71.81
CA VAL A 10 36.75 -32.39 -70.75
C VAL A 10 38.24 -32.78 -70.94
N PRO A 11 39.17 -31.81 -70.94
CA PRO A 11 40.60 -32.10 -71.03
C PRO A 11 41.08 -33.06 -69.94
N GLU A 12 42.01 -33.97 -70.26
CA GLU A 12 42.53 -34.96 -69.29
C GLU A 12 43.26 -34.30 -68.10
N GLU A 13 43.78 -33.10 -68.29
CA GLU A 13 44.45 -32.29 -67.27
C GLU A 13 43.48 -31.69 -66.21
N TRP A 14 42.17 -31.82 -66.40
CA TRP A 14 41.15 -31.34 -65.46
C TRP A 14 40.79 -32.42 -64.45
N ILE A 15 41.11 -32.17 -63.18
CA ILE A 15 40.87 -33.12 -62.09
C ILE A 15 39.43 -32.97 -61.61
N ARG A 16 38.65 -34.06 -61.61
CA ARG A 16 37.25 -34.04 -61.13
C ARG A 16 37.21 -33.81 -59.62
N LYS A 17 36.50 -32.76 -59.18
CA LYS A 17 36.40 -32.32 -57.76
C LYS A 17 35.06 -32.71 -57.11
N GLN A 18 33.95 -32.63 -57.82
CA GLN A 18 32.62 -32.95 -57.27
C GLN A 18 31.67 -33.40 -58.40
N THR A 19 30.89 -34.46 -58.17
CA THR A 19 29.83 -34.89 -59.09
C THR A 19 28.47 -34.43 -58.58
N LEU A 20 27.70 -33.77 -59.44
CA LEU A 20 26.31 -33.36 -59.21
C LEU A 20 25.38 -34.21 -60.09
N VAL A 21 24.08 -34.21 -59.79
CA VAL A 21 23.07 -35.05 -60.48
C VAL A 21 23.10 -34.85 -62.01
N ASN A 22 23.35 -33.62 -62.50
CA ASN A 22 23.32 -33.28 -63.93
C ASN A 22 24.66 -32.72 -64.49
N ALA A 23 25.72 -32.64 -63.67
CA ALA A 23 26.99 -32.02 -64.06
C ALA A 23 28.16 -32.53 -63.21
N GLU A 24 29.38 -32.40 -63.72
CA GLU A 24 30.62 -32.63 -62.98
C GLU A 24 31.40 -31.31 -62.84
N ARG A 25 31.94 -31.06 -61.65
CA ARG A 25 32.86 -29.95 -61.36
C ARG A 25 34.28 -30.45 -61.40
N TYR A 26 35.12 -29.74 -62.13
CA TYR A 26 36.54 -30.02 -62.28
C TYR A 26 37.35 -28.84 -61.79
N ILE A 27 38.60 -29.11 -61.44
CA ILE A 27 39.59 -28.15 -61.03
C ILE A 27 40.86 -28.39 -61.84
N THR A 28 41.51 -27.32 -62.29
CA THR A 28 42.85 -27.40 -62.89
C THR A 28 43.91 -27.26 -61.80
N GLU A 29 45.14 -27.69 -62.06
CA GLU A 29 46.24 -27.47 -61.10
C GLU A 29 46.44 -25.99 -60.79
N GLU A 30 46.35 -25.11 -61.81
CA GLU A 30 46.42 -23.65 -61.65
C GLU A 30 45.26 -23.10 -60.80
N LEU A 31 44.03 -23.57 -61.00
CA LEU A 31 42.89 -23.13 -60.18
C LEU A 31 43.02 -23.63 -58.73
N LYS A 32 43.66 -24.79 -58.52
CA LYS A 32 43.92 -25.35 -57.19
C LYS A 32 45.00 -24.56 -56.44
N THR A 33 46.04 -24.08 -57.13
CA THR A 33 47.05 -23.18 -56.52
C THR A 33 46.41 -21.85 -56.14
N PHE A 34 45.63 -21.23 -57.05
CA PHE A 34 44.90 -19.99 -56.73
C PHE A 34 43.87 -20.17 -55.60
N GLU A 35 43.11 -21.27 -55.57
CA GLU A 35 42.19 -21.57 -54.47
C GLU A 35 42.94 -21.66 -53.13
N SER A 36 44.09 -22.34 -53.09
CA SER A 36 44.93 -22.41 -51.88
C SER A 36 45.47 -21.06 -51.46
N GLU A 37 45.93 -20.23 -52.41
CA GLU A 37 46.44 -18.88 -52.12
C GLU A 37 45.33 -17.98 -51.56
N ILE A 38 44.12 -18.03 -52.13
CA ILE A 38 42.97 -17.26 -51.65
C ILE A 38 42.57 -17.69 -50.24
N LEU A 39 42.52 -18.99 -49.96
CA LEU A 39 42.17 -19.49 -48.62
C LEU A 39 43.24 -19.09 -47.60
N GLN A 40 44.52 -19.23 -47.93
CA GLN A 40 45.63 -18.81 -47.07
C GLN A 40 45.62 -17.30 -46.83
N ALA A 41 45.37 -16.49 -47.87
CA ALA A 41 45.23 -15.04 -47.73
C ALA A 41 44.04 -14.68 -46.82
N GLY A 42 42.92 -15.38 -46.93
CA GLY A 42 41.75 -15.23 -46.06
C GLY A 42 42.09 -15.50 -44.59
N ASP A 43 42.79 -16.61 -44.32
CA ASP A 43 43.23 -16.96 -42.96
C ASP A 43 44.22 -15.94 -42.41
N LEU A 44 45.15 -15.44 -43.23
CA LEU A 44 46.11 -14.41 -42.84
C LEU A 44 45.42 -13.08 -42.51
N ILE A 45 44.43 -12.66 -43.30
CA ILE A 45 43.65 -11.46 -43.06
C ILE A 45 42.90 -11.57 -41.71
N LEU A 46 42.23 -12.70 -41.47
CA LEU A 46 41.49 -12.91 -40.24
C LEU A 46 42.41 -12.92 -39.00
N ASN A 47 43.57 -13.57 -39.11
CA ASN A 47 44.56 -13.57 -38.04
C ASN A 47 45.08 -12.15 -37.75
N LEU A 48 45.37 -11.37 -38.79
CA LEU A 48 45.82 -10.00 -38.64
C LEU A 48 44.73 -9.12 -38.01
N GLU A 49 43.47 -9.28 -38.43
CA GLU A 49 42.32 -8.55 -37.86
C GLU A 49 42.16 -8.84 -36.36
N GLN A 50 42.23 -10.12 -35.95
CA GLN A 50 42.14 -10.50 -34.54
C GLN A 50 43.30 -9.94 -33.70
N GLN A 51 44.51 -9.91 -34.27
CA GLN A 51 45.67 -9.32 -33.63
C GLN A 51 45.48 -7.81 -33.42
N LEU A 52 45.09 -7.09 -34.47
CA LEU A 52 44.84 -5.65 -34.41
C LEU A 52 43.71 -5.30 -33.45
N PHE A 53 42.62 -6.07 -33.44
CA PHE A 53 41.52 -5.88 -32.50
C PHE A 53 41.95 -6.12 -31.04
N SER A 54 42.73 -7.18 -30.80
CA SER A 54 43.26 -7.48 -29.46
C SER A 54 44.20 -6.37 -28.97
N GLU A 55 45.02 -5.81 -29.85
CA GLU A 55 45.89 -4.68 -29.55
C GLU A 55 45.07 -3.42 -29.22
N LEU A 56 44.04 -3.12 -30.02
CA LEU A 56 43.12 -2.02 -29.74
C LEU A 56 42.48 -2.14 -28.35
N VAL A 57 41.96 -3.33 -28.00
CA VAL A 57 41.35 -3.57 -26.68
C VAL A 57 42.37 -3.36 -25.55
N ARG A 58 43.60 -3.86 -25.69
CA ARG A 58 44.67 -3.64 -24.70
C ARG A 58 45.02 -2.15 -24.56
N ASN A 59 45.10 -1.43 -25.67
CA ASN A 59 45.37 0.01 -25.65
C ASN A 59 44.24 0.80 -24.95
N LEU A 60 42.98 0.39 -25.13
CA LEU A 60 41.83 0.98 -24.44
C LEU A 60 41.81 0.69 -22.93
N GLN A 61 42.37 -0.44 -22.48
CA GLN A 61 42.43 -0.78 -21.05
C GLN A 61 43.18 0.27 -20.23
N ASN A 62 44.21 0.92 -20.80
CA ASN A 62 44.97 1.98 -20.14
C ASN A 62 44.10 3.20 -19.78
N GLY A 63 43.03 3.45 -20.55
CA GLY A 63 42.07 4.54 -20.32
C GLY A 63 40.77 4.12 -19.64
N LEU A 64 40.65 2.86 -19.19
CA LEU A 64 39.38 2.29 -18.73
C LEU A 64 38.78 3.07 -17.54
N GLU A 65 39.61 3.51 -16.60
CA GLU A 65 39.13 4.27 -15.44
C GLU A 65 38.54 5.62 -15.84
N VAL A 66 39.15 6.31 -16.83
CA VAL A 66 38.61 7.56 -17.37
C VAL A 66 37.27 7.30 -18.08
N LEU A 67 37.15 6.20 -18.83
CA LEU A 67 35.90 5.82 -19.48
C LEU A 67 34.79 5.52 -18.46
N LYS A 68 35.08 4.81 -17.37
CA LYS A 68 34.13 4.54 -16.29
C LYS A 68 33.68 5.83 -15.59
N GLN A 69 34.61 6.74 -15.31
CA GLN A 69 34.29 8.05 -14.71
C GLN A 69 33.39 8.87 -15.63
N ASN A 70 33.69 8.92 -16.93
CA ASN A 70 32.86 9.61 -17.92
C ASN A 70 31.46 8.98 -18.01
N ALA A 71 31.37 7.65 -18.02
CA ALA A 71 30.09 6.95 -18.04
C ALA A 71 29.24 7.27 -16.78
N ALA A 72 29.86 7.29 -15.60
CA ALA A 72 29.17 7.67 -14.36
C ALA A 72 28.71 9.13 -14.37
N ALA A 73 29.54 10.05 -14.87
CA ALA A 73 29.18 11.46 -15.01
C ALA A 73 28.02 11.67 -15.99
N VAL A 74 28.04 11.01 -17.14
CA VAL A 74 26.94 11.04 -18.12
C VAL A 74 25.66 10.46 -17.52
N ALA A 75 25.74 9.35 -16.78
CA ALA A 75 24.59 8.76 -16.10
C ALA A 75 23.97 9.69 -15.05
N GLN A 76 24.80 10.37 -14.24
CA GLN A 76 24.32 11.38 -13.29
C GLN A 76 23.63 12.54 -14.02
N TRP A 77 24.22 13.03 -15.12
CA TRP A 77 23.64 14.10 -15.91
C TRP A 77 22.29 13.71 -16.52
N ASP A 78 22.16 12.50 -17.06
CA ASP A 78 20.91 11.98 -17.62
C ASP A 78 19.80 11.93 -16.56
N VAL A 79 20.09 11.38 -15.37
CA VAL A 79 19.13 11.30 -14.26
C VAL A 79 18.68 12.70 -13.80
N LEU A 80 19.61 13.62 -13.56
CA LEU A 80 19.29 14.97 -13.09
C LEU A 80 18.53 15.78 -14.15
N SER A 81 18.91 15.64 -15.42
CA SER A 81 18.21 16.26 -16.56
C SER A 81 16.77 15.73 -16.67
N ASN A 82 16.58 14.41 -16.50
CA ASN A 82 15.26 13.80 -16.49
C ASN A 82 14.40 14.29 -15.32
N PHE A 83 14.94 14.38 -14.10
CA PHE A 83 14.22 14.97 -12.97
C PHE A 83 13.76 16.40 -13.24
N SER A 84 14.62 17.24 -13.80
CA SER A 84 14.25 18.62 -14.18
C SER A 84 13.16 18.66 -15.25
N LYS A 85 13.27 17.81 -16.29
CA LYS A 85 12.27 17.70 -17.36
C LYS A 85 10.91 17.24 -16.83
N MET A 86 10.88 16.23 -15.97
CA MET A 86 9.66 15.76 -15.33
C MET A 86 9.06 16.82 -14.40
N ALA A 87 9.90 17.53 -13.65
CA ALA A 87 9.45 18.57 -12.75
C ALA A 87 8.71 19.70 -13.49
N LYS A 88 9.30 20.19 -14.59
CA LYS A 88 8.67 21.21 -15.45
C LYS A 88 7.40 20.70 -16.12
N LYS A 89 7.42 19.48 -16.65
CA LYS A 89 6.27 18.89 -17.35
C LYS A 89 5.06 18.69 -16.42
N ASN A 90 5.30 18.33 -15.16
CA ASN A 90 4.26 17.90 -14.23
C ASN A 90 3.97 18.91 -13.12
N ASN A 91 4.58 20.10 -13.20
CA ASN A 91 4.52 21.15 -12.17
C ASN A 91 4.90 20.62 -10.78
N TYR A 92 6.05 19.96 -10.66
CA TYR A 92 6.57 19.52 -9.37
C TYR A 92 7.37 20.64 -8.72
N SER A 93 7.39 20.64 -7.39
CA SER A 93 8.05 21.65 -6.58
C SER A 93 9.28 21.08 -5.88
N CYS A 94 10.31 21.89 -5.68
CA CYS A 94 11.49 21.50 -4.94
C CYS A 94 11.13 21.40 -3.44
N PRO A 95 11.26 20.22 -2.80
CA PRO A 95 10.98 20.08 -1.38
C PRO A 95 12.12 20.70 -0.55
N LYS A 96 11.78 21.28 0.60
CA LYS A 96 12.77 21.67 1.62
C LYS A 96 13.06 20.47 2.52
N MET A 97 14.27 19.94 2.47
CA MET A 97 14.70 18.87 3.38
C MET A 97 15.15 19.44 4.73
N THR A 98 14.77 18.79 5.84
CA THR A 98 15.22 19.13 7.19
C THR A 98 15.61 17.89 7.99
N ASN A 99 16.44 18.06 9.02
CA ASN A 99 16.76 17.02 10.00
C ASN A 99 15.70 16.90 11.10
N ASP A 100 14.74 17.83 11.16
CA ASP A 100 13.62 17.77 12.10
C ASP A 100 12.66 16.63 11.75
N ASN A 101 11.96 16.07 12.74
CA ASN A 101 11.06 14.92 12.54
C ASN A 101 9.61 15.35 12.27
N PHE A 102 9.39 16.14 11.23
CA PHE A 102 8.04 16.51 10.78
C PHE A 102 7.88 16.37 9.27
N LEU A 103 6.64 16.33 8.81
CA LEU A 103 6.24 16.38 7.40
C LEU A 103 5.20 17.49 7.28
N ASP A 104 5.46 18.49 6.46
CA ASP A 104 4.49 19.51 6.08
C ASP A 104 4.38 19.51 4.57
N ILE A 105 3.31 18.92 4.05
CA ILE A 105 3.11 18.67 2.62
C ILE A 105 1.79 19.33 2.20
N GLN A 106 1.88 20.32 1.30
CA GLN A 106 0.74 21.06 0.78
C GLN A 106 0.48 20.70 -0.68
N GLY A 107 -0.77 20.40 -1.01
CA GLY A 107 -1.21 20.05 -2.35
C GLY A 107 -0.55 18.79 -2.90
N ALA A 108 -0.42 17.74 -2.07
CA ALA A 108 0.12 16.44 -2.47
C ALA A 108 -0.75 15.79 -3.55
N ARG A 109 -0.10 15.30 -4.61
CA ARG A 109 -0.69 14.50 -5.67
C ARG A 109 0.06 13.17 -5.79
N HIS A 110 -0.65 12.11 -6.19
CA HIS A 110 -0.02 10.83 -6.43
C HIS A 110 0.66 10.80 -7.81
N PRO A 111 1.99 10.62 -7.92
CA PRO A 111 2.74 10.84 -9.17
C PRO A 111 2.36 9.88 -10.32
N VAL A 112 1.88 8.67 -9.99
CA VAL A 112 1.38 7.70 -10.98
C VAL A 112 -0.09 7.92 -11.32
N ILE A 113 -0.98 7.95 -10.31
CA ILE A 113 -2.43 8.07 -10.53
C ILE A 113 -2.78 9.39 -11.24
N GLU A 114 -2.10 10.50 -10.96
CA GLU A 114 -2.38 11.77 -11.65
C GLU A 114 -2.19 11.69 -13.18
N LYS A 115 -1.39 10.73 -13.67
CA LYS A 115 -1.14 10.50 -15.11
C LYS A 115 -2.09 9.51 -15.75
N GLN A 116 -2.81 8.73 -14.94
CA GLN A 116 -3.76 7.72 -15.41
C GLN A 116 -5.20 8.23 -15.45
N LEU A 117 -5.46 9.44 -14.93
CA LEU A 117 -6.79 10.03 -14.98
C LEU A 117 -7.19 10.38 -16.42
N PRO A 118 -8.49 10.25 -16.77
CA PRO A 118 -9.01 10.69 -18.06
C PRO A 118 -8.68 12.16 -18.34
N LEU A 119 -8.46 12.48 -19.61
CA LEU A 119 -8.20 13.85 -20.06
C LEU A 119 -9.31 14.79 -19.53
N GLY A 120 -8.90 15.91 -18.92
CA GLY A 120 -9.81 16.89 -18.32
C GLY A 120 -10.22 16.60 -16.87
N THR A 121 -9.87 15.44 -16.30
CA THR A 121 -10.13 15.15 -14.88
C THR A 121 -8.93 15.51 -14.01
N PRO A 122 -8.99 16.56 -13.17
CA PRO A 122 -7.88 16.90 -12.30
C PRO A 122 -7.75 15.91 -11.13
N TYR A 123 -6.51 15.66 -10.71
CA TYR A 123 -6.24 14.96 -9.45
C TYR A 123 -6.53 15.90 -8.27
N ILE A 124 -7.27 15.41 -7.27
CA ILE A 124 -7.60 16.20 -6.08
C ILE A 124 -6.41 16.19 -5.11
N ALA A 125 -5.80 17.35 -4.92
CA ALA A 125 -4.62 17.51 -4.10
C ALA A 125 -4.96 17.57 -2.59
N ASN A 126 -4.13 16.96 -1.76
CA ASN A 126 -4.36 16.82 -0.32
C ASN A 126 -3.21 17.40 0.51
N ASP A 127 -3.54 17.97 1.65
CA ASP A 127 -2.58 18.55 2.58
C ASP A 127 -2.37 17.57 3.73
N VAL A 128 -1.12 17.37 4.15
CA VAL A 128 -0.75 16.46 5.24
C VAL A 128 0.31 17.12 6.09
N TYR A 129 0.04 17.18 7.39
CA TYR A 129 0.98 17.62 8.41
C TYR A 129 1.20 16.49 9.42
N LEU A 130 2.43 16.14 9.76
CA LEU A 130 2.74 15.17 10.80
C LEU A 130 3.95 15.64 11.59
N ASP A 131 3.89 15.63 12.91
CA ASP A 131 5.02 15.91 13.80
C ASP A 131 4.97 14.98 15.03
N ARG A 132 5.94 15.11 15.95
CA ARG A 132 6.02 14.24 17.13
C ARG A 132 5.23 14.74 18.34
N GLU A 133 4.76 15.99 18.31
CA GLU A 133 4.28 16.69 19.51
C GLU A 133 2.80 17.03 19.45
N THR A 134 2.26 17.35 18.28
CA THR A 134 0.88 17.86 18.11
C THR A 134 0.01 16.95 17.26
N GLN A 135 0.55 16.36 16.19
CA GLN A 135 -0.16 15.52 15.24
C GLN A 135 0.76 14.41 14.74
N GLN A 136 0.93 13.40 15.58
CA GLN A 136 1.77 12.22 15.31
C GLN A 136 1.05 11.18 14.46
N ILE A 137 -0.24 10.96 14.77
CA ILE A 137 -1.05 9.92 14.13
C ILE A 137 -2.25 10.60 13.50
N ILE A 138 -2.39 10.43 12.19
CA ILE A 138 -3.62 10.79 11.49
C ILE A 138 -4.45 9.53 11.30
N MET A 139 -5.64 9.51 11.92
CA MET A 139 -6.67 8.51 11.72
C MET A 139 -7.53 8.91 10.52
N ILE A 140 -7.45 8.15 9.44
CA ILE A 140 -8.19 8.40 8.19
C ILE A 140 -9.36 7.44 8.11
N THR A 141 -10.56 7.99 8.29
CA THR A 141 -11.82 7.26 8.12
C THR A 141 -12.47 7.59 6.79
N GLY A 142 -13.28 6.67 6.31
CA GLY A 142 -14.04 6.88 5.08
C GLY A 142 -14.36 5.56 4.40
N PRO A 143 -15.35 5.55 3.51
CA PRO A 143 -15.78 4.35 2.83
C PRO A 143 -14.67 3.77 1.95
N ASN A 144 -14.82 2.49 1.62
CA ASN A 144 -13.95 1.83 0.66
C ASN A 144 -14.04 2.57 -0.68
N MET A 145 -12.93 2.58 -1.45
CA MET A 145 -12.81 3.31 -2.72
C MET A 145 -12.77 4.86 -2.62
N SER A 146 -12.82 5.44 -1.42
CA SER A 146 -12.66 6.90 -1.23
C SER A 146 -11.25 7.43 -1.55
N GLY A 147 -10.26 6.55 -1.67
CA GLY A 147 -8.87 6.91 -1.99
C GLY A 147 -7.92 6.96 -0.80
N LYS A 148 -8.30 6.41 0.37
CA LYS A 148 -7.42 6.30 1.56
C LYS A 148 -6.07 5.69 1.22
N SER A 149 -6.03 4.49 0.62
CA SER A 149 -4.79 3.80 0.27
C SER A 149 -3.92 4.61 -0.72
N ALA A 150 -4.55 5.32 -1.67
CA ALA A 150 -3.84 6.21 -2.58
C ALA A 150 -3.23 7.41 -1.85
N LEU A 151 -3.93 7.95 -0.84
CA LEU A 151 -3.44 9.02 0.02
C LEU A 151 -2.26 8.56 0.90
N LEU A 152 -2.30 7.34 1.44
CA LEU A 152 -1.16 6.77 2.18
C LEU A 152 0.05 6.62 1.25
N ARG A 153 -0.13 5.96 0.11
CA ARG A 153 0.95 5.68 -0.86
C ARG A 153 1.56 6.96 -1.43
N GLN A 154 0.77 8.02 -1.68
CA GLN A 154 1.34 9.27 -2.20
C GLN A 154 2.33 9.92 -1.21
N ILE A 155 2.09 9.86 0.10
CA ILE A 155 2.98 10.49 1.09
C ILE A 155 4.30 9.72 1.18
N ALA A 156 4.27 8.38 1.13
CA ALA A 156 5.48 7.57 1.00
C ALA A 156 6.25 7.88 -0.28
N LEU A 157 5.58 7.96 -1.43
CA LEU A 157 6.22 8.26 -2.71
C LEU A 157 6.83 9.66 -2.73
N ILE A 158 6.16 10.67 -2.16
CA ILE A 158 6.68 12.03 -2.04
C ILE A 158 7.94 12.04 -1.16
N SER A 159 7.91 11.36 -0.03
CA SER A 159 9.07 11.28 0.88
C SER A 159 10.27 10.61 0.21
N LEU A 160 10.02 9.53 -0.53
CA LEU A 160 11.04 8.83 -1.32
C LEU A 160 11.62 9.72 -2.43
N LEU A 161 10.76 10.35 -3.24
CA LEU A 161 11.17 11.23 -4.33
C LEU A 161 12.00 12.44 -3.83
N ALA A 162 11.67 12.97 -2.66
CA ALA A 162 12.43 14.04 -2.03
C ALA A 162 13.84 13.57 -1.62
N GLN A 163 13.95 12.39 -1.01
CA GLN A 163 15.23 11.84 -0.55
C GLN A 163 16.14 11.31 -1.66
N ILE A 164 15.62 10.95 -2.83
CA ILE A 164 16.46 10.69 -4.02
C ILE A 164 16.97 11.98 -4.68
N GLY A 165 16.55 13.15 -4.22
CA GLY A 165 16.96 14.45 -4.76
C GLY A 165 16.13 14.95 -5.94
N SER A 166 14.90 14.45 -6.11
CA SER A 166 13.98 14.90 -7.16
C SER A 166 13.00 15.98 -6.66
N PHE A 167 12.39 16.67 -7.61
CA PHE A 167 11.22 17.52 -7.32
C PHE A 167 10.01 16.62 -7.08
N VAL A 168 9.05 17.08 -6.28
CA VAL A 168 7.92 16.26 -5.82
C VAL A 168 6.56 16.83 -6.23
N PRO A 169 5.52 16.00 -6.42
CA PRO A 169 4.18 16.39 -6.89
C PRO A 169 3.36 17.14 -5.82
N VAL A 170 3.84 18.31 -5.40
CA VAL A 170 3.27 19.13 -4.32
C VAL A 170 3.23 20.59 -4.75
N THR A 171 2.45 21.41 -4.03
CA THR A 171 2.54 22.88 -4.11
C THR A 171 3.72 23.40 -3.29
N LYS A 172 3.87 22.89 -2.07
CA LYS A 172 4.99 23.18 -1.17
C LYS A 172 5.22 21.98 -0.25
N ALA A 173 6.47 21.66 0.06
CA ALA A 173 6.76 20.63 1.06
C ALA A 173 8.00 20.96 1.88
N THR A 174 7.92 20.72 3.19
CA THR A 174 9.07 20.60 4.09
C THR A 174 9.07 19.20 4.66
N ILE A 175 10.13 18.43 4.39
CA ILE A 175 10.20 17.00 4.66
C ILE A 175 11.39 16.74 5.57
N GLY A 176 11.07 16.33 6.79
CA GLY A 176 12.02 15.75 7.72
C GLY A 176 12.50 14.38 7.23
N ILE A 177 13.80 14.11 7.31
CA ILE A 177 14.39 12.84 6.86
C ILE A 177 13.62 11.64 7.43
N VAL A 178 13.29 10.71 6.55
CA VAL A 178 12.66 9.43 6.82
C VAL A 178 13.70 8.34 6.60
N ASP A 179 14.06 7.62 7.65
CA ASP A 179 15.03 6.53 7.58
C ASP A 179 14.39 5.19 7.16
N LYS A 180 13.13 4.96 7.57
CA LYS A 180 12.35 3.77 7.23
C LYS A 180 10.92 4.15 6.87
N ILE A 181 10.44 3.64 5.74
CA ILE A 181 9.02 3.69 5.36
C ILE A 181 8.43 2.30 5.57
N PHE A 182 7.54 2.18 6.55
CA PHE A 182 6.81 0.96 6.83
C PHE A 182 5.45 1.03 6.17
N THR A 183 5.07 -0.03 5.47
CA THR A 183 3.77 -0.10 4.80
C THR A 183 3.09 -1.42 5.11
N ARG A 184 1.90 -1.33 5.68
CA ARG A 184 0.92 -2.39 5.68
C ARG A 184 -0.28 -1.91 4.87
N VAL A 185 -0.13 -1.96 3.54
CA VAL A 185 -1.15 -1.56 2.58
C VAL A 185 -1.49 -2.80 1.78
N GLY A 186 -2.64 -3.42 2.10
CA GLY A 186 -3.02 -4.77 1.69
C GLY A 186 -2.46 -5.23 0.33
N ALA A 187 -1.72 -6.33 0.35
CA ALA A 187 -1.37 -7.08 -0.84
C ALA A 187 -2.59 -7.89 -1.30
N SER A 188 -2.79 -7.99 -2.61
CA SER A 188 -3.65 -9.01 -3.22
C SER A 188 -3.33 -10.36 -2.61
N ASP A 189 -4.35 -11.04 -2.10
CA ASP A 189 -4.25 -12.30 -1.35
C ASP A 189 -3.26 -13.27 -2.01
N ASN A 190 -2.10 -13.47 -1.38
CA ASN A 190 -1.21 -14.56 -1.74
C ASN A 190 -1.76 -15.84 -1.10
N ILE A 191 -2.79 -16.40 -1.74
CA ILE A 191 -3.46 -17.66 -1.36
C ILE A 191 -2.46 -18.85 -1.40
N SER A 192 -1.29 -18.67 -2.01
CA SER A 192 -0.33 -19.72 -2.33
C SER A 192 0.55 -20.23 -1.17
N MET A 193 0.55 -19.59 0.01
CA MET A 193 1.48 -19.94 1.11
C MET A 193 0.87 -20.68 2.32
N GLY A 194 -0.42 -21.03 2.30
CA GLY A 194 -1.04 -21.85 3.35
C GLY A 194 -1.16 -21.19 4.74
N ALA A 195 -0.72 -19.94 4.91
CA ALA A 195 -0.93 -19.15 6.11
C ALA A 195 -2.26 -18.37 6.01
N SER A 196 -2.99 -18.26 7.13
CA SER A 196 -4.17 -17.38 7.21
C SER A 196 -3.77 -15.94 6.86
N THR A 197 -4.57 -15.26 6.05
CA THR A 197 -4.36 -13.86 5.64
C THR A 197 -4.20 -12.94 6.86
N PHE A 198 -4.92 -13.24 7.95
CA PHE A 198 -4.79 -12.52 9.20
C PHE A 198 -3.44 -12.76 9.90
N MET A 199 -2.90 -13.98 9.87
CA MET A 199 -1.59 -14.27 10.46
C MET A 199 -0.46 -13.54 9.72
N VAL A 200 -0.54 -13.47 8.39
CA VAL A 200 0.41 -12.71 7.57
C VAL A 200 0.34 -11.22 7.94
N GLU A 201 -0.87 -10.68 8.06
CA GLU A 201 -1.09 -9.31 8.50
C GLU A 201 -0.50 -9.01 9.89
N MET A 202 -0.68 -9.93 10.85
CA MET A 202 -0.12 -9.78 12.20
C MET A 202 1.40 -9.87 12.20
N ASN A 203 1.99 -10.76 11.40
CA ASN A 203 3.45 -10.85 11.26
C ASN A 203 4.05 -9.60 10.61
N GLU A 204 3.41 -9.05 9.57
CA GLU A 204 3.81 -7.79 8.94
C GLU A 204 3.74 -6.64 9.96
N THR A 205 2.64 -6.57 10.72
CA THR A 205 2.47 -5.55 11.76
C THR A 205 3.52 -5.70 12.86
N ALA A 206 3.78 -6.91 13.36
CA ALA A 206 4.80 -7.17 14.36
C ALA A 206 6.20 -6.78 13.85
N SER A 207 6.52 -7.07 12.59
CA SER A 207 7.77 -6.66 11.95
C SER A 207 7.92 -5.13 11.92
N ILE A 208 6.83 -4.41 11.62
CA ILE A 208 6.82 -2.94 11.70
C ILE A 208 7.12 -2.51 13.14
N LEU A 209 6.32 -2.93 14.11
CA LEU A 209 6.42 -2.49 15.51
C LEU A 209 7.81 -2.74 16.12
N ASN A 210 8.40 -3.90 15.83
CA ASN A 210 9.72 -4.28 16.36
C ASN A 210 10.90 -3.52 15.73
N ASN A 211 10.70 -2.80 14.63
CA ASN A 211 11.77 -2.15 13.86
C ASN A 211 11.65 -0.61 13.77
N ILE A 212 10.70 -0.02 14.50
CA ILE A 212 10.47 1.42 14.54
C ILE A 212 11.72 2.17 15.01
N SER A 213 11.95 3.32 14.41
CA SER A 213 12.97 4.30 14.78
C SER A 213 12.35 5.71 14.87
N GLN A 214 13.13 6.69 15.32
CA GLN A 214 12.69 8.08 15.42
C GLN A 214 12.32 8.71 14.07
N GLY A 215 13.02 8.32 12.99
CA GLY A 215 12.77 8.82 11.64
C GLY A 215 11.66 8.08 10.89
N SER A 216 11.02 7.08 11.49
CA SER A 216 10.10 6.19 10.77
C SER A 216 8.83 6.91 10.31
N LEU A 217 8.38 6.55 9.11
CA LEU A 217 7.06 6.86 8.56
C LEU A 217 6.28 5.54 8.44
N VAL A 218 5.18 5.41 9.17
CA VAL A 218 4.38 4.19 9.22
C VAL A 218 3.03 4.41 8.53
N LEU A 219 2.72 3.56 7.55
CA LEU A 219 1.46 3.56 6.82
C LEU A 219 0.69 2.27 7.13
N LEU A 220 -0.43 2.39 7.83
CA LEU A 220 -1.31 1.28 8.20
C LEU A 220 -2.65 1.43 7.45
N ASP A 221 -3.07 0.40 6.71
CA ASP A 221 -4.33 0.40 5.96
C ASP A 221 -5.15 -0.84 6.35
N GLU A 222 -6.32 -0.60 6.93
CA GLU A 222 -7.32 -1.62 7.28
C GLU A 222 -6.82 -2.78 8.17
N ILE A 223 -5.96 -2.49 9.15
CA ILE A 223 -5.55 -3.46 10.17
C ILE A 223 -6.75 -4.00 10.95
N GLY A 224 -6.77 -5.30 11.24
CA GLY A 224 -7.79 -5.98 12.05
C GLY A 224 -8.95 -6.54 11.23
N ARG A 225 -8.98 -6.35 9.91
CA ARG A 225 -10.14 -6.72 9.07
C ARG A 225 -10.33 -8.24 8.91
N GLY A 226 -9.28 -9.03 9.07
CA GLY A 226 -9.31 -10.49 8.90
C GLY A 226 -9.86 -11.28 10.09
N THR A 227 -10.36 -10.63 11.15
CA THR A 227 -10.86 -11.26 12.38
C THR A 227 -12.23 -10.72 12.78
N SER A 228 -12.76 -11.12 13.95
CA SER A 228 -14.00 -10.59 14.50
C SER A 228 -13.93 -9.07 14.67
N THR A 229 -15.05 -8.37 14.51
CA THR A 229 -15.06 -6.89 14.55
C THR A 229 -14.48 -6.35 15.85
N TYR A 230 -14.83 -6.94 16.99
CA TYR A 230 -14.35 -6.48 18.29
C TYR A 230 -12.86 -6.80 18.51
N ASP A 231 -12.38 -7.97 18.08
CA ASP A 231 -10.95 -8.28 18.14
C ASP A 231 -10.15 -7.34 17.24
N GLY A 232 -10.65 -7.07 16.03
CA GLY A 232 -10.03 -6.19 15.06
C GLY A 232 -9.92 -4.74 15.58
N ILE A 233 -11.00 -4.21 16.16
CA ILE A 233 -10.99 -2.88 16.82
C ILE A 233 -9.99 -2.87 17.97
N SER A 234 -10.01 -3.89 18.83
CA SER A 234 -9.14 -3.96 20.01
C SER A 234 -7.66 -4.01 19.63
N ILE A 235 -7.30 -4.80 18.61
CA ILE A 235 -5.93 -4.88 18.09
C ILE A 235 -5.51 -3.55 17.47
N ALA A 236 -6.36 -2.94 16.65
CA ALA A 236 -6.05 -1.66 16.01
C ALA A 236 -5.88 -0.53 17.05
N TRP A 237 -6.69 -0.54 18.11
CA TRP A 237 -6.55 0.38 19.25
C TRP A 237 -5.20 0.18 19.95
N ALA A 238 -4.88 -1.06 20.34
CA ALA A 238 -3.64 -1.40 21.04
C ALA A 238 -2.39 -1.05 20.22
N ILE A 239 -2.41 -1.28 18.90
CA ILE A 239 -1.32 -0.89 17.98
C ILE A 239 -1.17 0.63 17.97
N THR A 240 -2.27 1.37 17.90
CA THR A 240 -2.22 2.83 17.87
C THR A 240 -1.69 3.39 19.18
N GLU A 241 -2.17 2.89 20.30
CA GLU A 241 -1.70 3.26 21.64
C GLU A 241 -0.20 2.97 21.78
N TYR A 242 0.24 1.77 21.39
CA TYR A 242 1.65 1.40 21.38
C TYR A 242 2.48 2.39 20.55
N LEU A 243 2.05 2.73 19.32
CA LEU A 243 2.75 3.70 18.47
C LEU A 243 2.78 5.11 19.07
N HIS A 244 1.70 5.52 19.72
CA HIS A 244 1.57 6.83 20.36
C HIS A 244 2.51 6.95 21.56
N GLU A 245 2.54 5.93 22.43
CA GLU A 245 3.36 5.91 23.65
C GLU A 245 4.82 5.48 23.40
N HIS A 246 5.13 4.92 22.23
CA HIS A 246 6.49 4.50 21.91
C HIS A 246 7.49 5.66 22.08
N PRO A 247 8.66 5.45 22.71
CA PRO A 247 9.65 6.53 22.94
C PRO A 247 10.07 7.27 21.66
N PHE A 248 10.11 6.55 20.53
CA PHE A 248 10.45 7.14 19.23
C PHE A 248 9.35 8.01 18.64
N ARG A 249 8.08 7.79 18.99
CA ARG A 249 6.91 8.53 18.45
C ARG A 249 6.98 8.69 16.92
N PRO A 250 6.92 7.59 16.15
CA PRO A 250 7.02 7.65 14.69
C PRO A 250 5.85 8.43 14.09
N ARG A 251 6.01 8.94 12.87
CA ARG A 251 4.95 9.61 12.10
C ARG A 251 4.04 8.54 11.49
N VAL A 252 2.73 8.60 11.74
CA VAL A 252 1.79 7.53 11.36
C VAL A 252 0.60 8.07 10.55
N LEU A 253 0.31 7.39 9.44
CA LEU A 253 -0.95 7.50 8.71
C LEU A 253 -1.69 6.17 8.85
N PHE A 254 -2.84 6.19 9.53
CA PHE A 254 -3.65 5.01 9.77
C PHE A 254 -5.00 5.16 9.08
N ALA A 255 -5.20 4.48 7.94
CA ALA A 255 -6.48 4.33 7.31
C ALA A 255 -7.27 3.17 7.92
N THR A 256 -8.49 3.45 8.38
CA THR A 256 -9.34 2.47 9.05
C THR A 256 -10.80 2.57 8.60
N HIS A 257 -11.53 1.47 8.78
CA HIS A 257 -12.98 1.41 8.63
C HIS A 257 -13.70 1.41 9.99
N TYR A 258 -12.95 1.29 11.10
CA TYR A 258 -13.48 1.33 12.45
C TYR A 258 -13.72 2.78 12.87
N HIS A 259 -14.99 3.17 12.95
CA HIS A 259 -15.38 4.51 13.39
C HIS A 259 -15.20 4.68 14.91
N GLU A 260 -15.14 3.57 15.64
CA GLU A 260 -14.87 3.49 17.08
C GLU A 260 -13.51 4.07 17.43
N LEU A 261 -12.51 3.96 16.54
CA LEU A 261 -11.18 4.55 16.73
C LEU A 261 -11.19 6.09 16.71
N ASN A 262 -12.27 6.73 16.25
CA ASN A 262 -12.37 8.19 16.32
C ASN A 262 -12.30 8.71 17.77
N GLU A 263 -12.77 7.90 18.73
CA GLU A 263 -12.78 8.24 20.15
C GLU A 263 -11.36 8.37 20.72
N MET A 264 -10.35 7.77 20.08
CA MET A 264 -8.94 7.87 20.51
C MET A 264 -8.44 9.31 20.61
N THR A 265 -8.99 10.24 19.82
CA THR A 265 -8.61 11.66 19.89
C THR A 265 -8.94 12.32 21.23
N LYS A 266 -9.84 11.73 22.03
CA LYS A 266 -10.18 12.21 23.38
C LYS A 266 -9.11 11.84 24.40
N SER A 267 -8.53 10.65 24.27
CA SER A 267 -7.52 10.13 25.21
C SER A 267 -6.08 10.43 24.78
N PHE A 268 -5.83 10.54 23.47
CA PHE A 268 -4.49 10.66 22.90
C PHE A 268 -4.35 11.98 22.12
N GLN A 269 -3.72 12.98 22.74
CA GLN A 269 -3.66 14.34 22.21
C GLN A 269 -2.98 14.46 20.83
N ARG A 270 -2.02 13.57 20.51
CA ARG A 270 -1.30 13.56 19.23
C ARG A 270 -1.99 12.76 18.14
N VAL A 271 -3.12 12.13 18.43
CA VAL A 271 -3.98 11.49 17.42
C VAL A 271 -4.99 12.50 16.92
N LYS A 272 -5.14 12.61 15.60
CA LYS A 272 -6.10 13.52 14.96
C LYS A 272 -6.92 12.75 13.93
N ASN A 273 -8.23 12.94 13.98
CA ASN A 273 -9.15 12.33 13.01
C ASN A 273 -9.23 13.17 11.76
N PHE A 274 -9.20 12.48 10.63
CA PHE A 274 -9.49 13.01 9.31
C PHE A 274 -10.44 12.04 8.60
N ASN A 275 -11.21 12.58 7.67
CA ASN A 275 -12.01 11.78 6.78
C ASN A 275 -11.80 12.21 5.34
N VAL A 276 -12.06 11.28 4.43
CA VAL A 276 -12.12 11.60 3.01
C VAL A 276 -13.52 12.06 2.67
N SER A 277 -13.63 13.33 2.28
CA SER A 277 -14.91 14.00 2.04
C SER A 277 -15.74 13.35 0.93
N ILE A 278 -17.04 13.35 1.15
CA ILE A 278 -18.06 12.76 0.29
C ILE A 278 -19.15 13.80 0.11
N LYS A 279 -19.67 13.92 -1.12
CA LYS A 279 -20.84 14.74 -1.41
C LYS A 279 -22.00 13.84 -1.79
N GLU A 280 -23.04 13.84 -0.95
CA GLU A 280 -24.29 13.17 -1.28
C GLU A 280 -25.14 14.06 -2.18
N THR A 281 -25.69 13.45 -3.21
CA THR A 281 -26.71 14.01 -4.11
C THR A 281 -27.97 13.16 -3.93
N LYS A 282 -29.15 13.66 -4.35
CA LYS A 282 -30.43 12.96 -4.12
C LYS A 282 -30.43 11.49 -4.57
N ASP A 283 -29.66 11.16 -5.60
CA ASP A 283 -29.58 9.81 -6.16
C ASP A 283 -28.19 9.17 -6.14
N ASP A 284 -27.12 9.93 -5.87
CA ASP A 284 -25.73 9.45 -6.02
C ASP A 284 -24.77 10.01 -4.97
N VAL A 285 -23.70 9.25 -4.71
CA VAL A 285 -22.62 9.63 -3.80
C VAL A 285 -21.37 9.95 -4.60
N LEU A 286 -20.93 11.20 -4.57
CA LEU A 286 -19.72 11.66 -5.24
C LEU A 286 -18.56 11.69 -4.25
N PHE A 287 -17.53 10.87 -4.50
CA PHE A 287 -16.28 10.90 -3.72
C PHE A 287 -15.45 12.11 -4.13
N LEU A 288 -15.36 13.12 -3.26
CA LEU A 288 -14.55 14.31 -3.51
C LEU A 288 -13.04 14.03 -3.36
N ARG A 289 -12.67 12.95 -2.66
CA ARG A 289 -11.27 12.53 -2.45
C ARG A 289 -10.38 13.60 -1.78
N LYS A 290 -11.00 14.61 -1.14
CA LYS A 290 -10.32 15.64 -0.35
C LYS A 290 -10.30 15.22 1.12
N LEU A 291 -9.13 15.20 1.73
CA LEU A 291 -8.91 14.96 3.14
C LEU A 291 -9.36 16.19 3.94
N VAL A 292 -10.24 15.97 4.92
CA VAL A 292 -10.77 17.03 5.80
C VAL A 292 -10.67 16.59 7.27
N PRO A 293 -10.43 17.53 8.22
CA PRO A 293 -10.43 17.21 9.64
C PRO A 293 -11.79 16.65 10.13
N GLY A 294 -11.74 15.78 11.13
CA GLY A 294 -12.90 15.14 11.77
C GLY A 294 -13.09 13.67 11.37
N GLY A 295 -13.76 12.91 12.23
CA GLY A 295 -14.13 11.52 11.94
C GLY A 295 -15.41 11.42 11.12
N SER A 296 -15.54 10.36 10.31
CA SER A 296 -16.85 9.97 9.75
C SER A 296 -17.60 9.10 10.77
N ALA A 297 -18.91 9.32 10.91
CA ALA A 297 -19.81 8.49 11.73
C ALA A 297 -20.73 7.58 10.90
N HIS A 298 -20.68 7.68 9.56
CA HIS A 298 -21.60 6.98 8.68
C HIS A 298 -20.90 6.00 7.75
N SER A 299 -21.46 4.79 7.70
CA SER A 299 -21.06 3.71 6.79
C SER A 299 -21.78 3.86 5.46
N PHE A 300 -21.04 4.17 4.39
CA PHE A 300 -21.63 4.35 3.04
C PHE A 300 -21.75 3.04 2.24
N GLY A 301 -21.59 1.87 2.87
CA GLY A 301 -21.56 0.58 2.19
C GLY A 301 -22.81 0.29 1.34
N ILE A 302 -24.01 0.64 1.83
CA ILE A 302 -25.26 0.47 1.08
C ILE A 302 -25.31 1.39 -0.15
N HIS A 303 -24.75 2.59 -0.07
CA HIS A 303 -24.68 3.50 -1.22
C HIS A 303 -23.69 3.00 -2.28
N VAL A 304 -22.55 2.43 -1.85
CA VAL A 304 -21.61 1.75 -2.77
C VAL A 304 -22.28 0.56 -3.46
N ALA A 305 -23.06 -0.23 -2.73
CA ALA A 305 -23.85 -1.32 -3.30
C ALA A 305 -24.86 -0.82 -4.37
N LYS A 306 -25.50 0.35 -4.15
CA LYS A 306 -26.37 0.99 -5.14
C LYS A 306 -25.60 1.36 -6.41
N MET A 307 -24.43 1.97 -6.28
CA MET A 307 -23.57 2.33 -7.42
C MET A 307 -23.06 1.10 -8.20
N ALA A 308 -22.86 -0.02 -7.52
CA ALA A 308 -22.51 -1.30 -8.16
C ALA A 308 -23.69 -1.96 -8.92
N GLY A 309 -24.88 -1.34 -8.91
CA GLY A 309 -26.06 -1.85 -9.61
C GLY A 309 -26.82 -2.93 -8.84
N MET A 310 -26.67 -3.01 -7.52
CA MET A 310 -27.37 -4.02 -6.71
C MET A 310 -28.90 -3.85 -6.80
N PRO A 311 -29.68 -4.96 -6.85
CA PRO A 311 -31.13 -4.89 -6.98
C PRO A 311 -31.79 -4.09 -5.84
N GLN A 312 -32.81 -3.29 -6.17
CA GLN A 312 -33.51 -2.43 -5.21
C GLN A 312 -34.10 -3.20 -4.02
N HIS A 313 -34.57 -4.42 -4.25
CA HIS A 313 -35.08 -5.30 -3.19
C HIS A 313 -34.00 -5.64 -2.14
N VAL A 314 -32.77 -5.89 -2.59
CA VAL A 314 -31.62 -6.16 -1.69
C VAL A 314 -31.25 -4.91 -0.91
N LEU A 315 -31.19 -3.75 -1.58
CA LEU A 315 -30.90 -2.47 -0.94
C LEU A 315 -31.95 -2.10 0.11
N GLY A 316 -33.23 -2.33 -0.17
CA GLY A 316 -34.34 -2.11 0.77
C GLY A 316 -34.21 -2.96 2.03
N THR A 317 -33.94 -4.27 1.85
CA THR A 317 -33.73 -5.20 2.96
C THR A 317 -32.50 -4.84 3.79
N ALA A 318 -31.38 -4.48 3.13
CA ALA A 318 -30.15 -4.07 3.81
C ALA A 318 -30.36 -2.81 4.65
N LYS A 319 -31.09 -1.80 4.15
CA LYS A 319 -31.43 -0.58 4.89
C LYS A 319 -32.29 -0.88 6.12
N ALA A 320 -33.28 -1.75 5.99
CA ALA A 320 -34.13 -2.15 7.11
C ALA A 320 -33.31 -2.84 8.21
N LYS A 321 -32.42 -3.77 7.84
CA LYS A 321 -31.53 -4.46 8.79
C LYS A 321 -30.53 -3.53 9.45
N LEU A 322 -29.91 -2.61 8.71
CA LEU A 322 -28.99 -1.60 9.27
C LEU A 322 -29.69 -0.78 10.36
N LYS A 323 -30.92 -0.30 10.10
CA LYS A 323 -31.70 0.46 11.07
C LYS A 323 -31.98 -0.33 12.35
N THR A 324 -32.25 -1.63 12.24
CA THR A 324 -32.42 -2.51 13.40
C THR A 324 -31.13 -2.66 14.20
N LEU A 325 -29.99 -2.89 13.53
CA LEU A 325 -28.68 -3.06 14.17
C LEU A 325 -28.20 -1.78 14.87
N GLU A 326 -28.40 -0.61 14.25
CA GLU A 326 -28.12 0.70 14.87
C GLU A 326 -28.97 0.94 16.13
N SER A 327 -30.22 0.47 16.10
CA SER A 327 -31.14 0.59 17.24
C SER A 327 -30.79 -0.37 18.38
N SER A 328 -30.28 -1.58 18.08
CA SER A 328 -29.87 -2.56 19.08
C SER A 328 -28.51 -2.26 19.72
N HIS A 329 -27.60 -1.57 19.02
CA HIS A 329 -26.28 -1.20 19.53
C HIS A 329 -26.24 0.15 20.28
N GLY A 330 -27.38 0.69 20.71
CA GLY A 330 -27.39 1.80 21.66
C GLY A 330 -26.92 3.15 21.11
N LEU A 331 -26.95 3.37 19.79
CA LEU A 331 -26.86 4.72 19.23
C LEU A 331 -28.21 5.44 19.38
N LYS A 332 -28.69 5.60 20.62
CA LYS A 332 -29.78 6.54 20.89
C LYS A 332 -29.23 7.96 20.67
N LYS A 333 -29.68 8.57 19.57
CA LYS A 333 -29.79 10.02 19.43
C LYS A 333 -30.70 10.52 20.55
N ASP A 334 -30.13 10.92 21.67
CA ASP A 334 -30.81 11.85 22.57
C ASP A 334 -30.08 13.19 22.57
N ASN A 335 -30.89 14.23 22.41
CA ASN A 335 -30.47 15.61 22.25
C ASN A 335 -29.52 16.02 23.38
N ILE A 336 -28.31 16.47 23.02
CA ILE A 336 -27.37 17.09 23.95
C ILE A 336 -27.98 18.40 24.45
N LYS A 337 -28.66 18.34 25.60
CA LYS A 337 -28.63 19.42 26.57
C LYS A 337 -27.45 19.14 27.50
N LYS A 338 -26.60 20.14 27.63
CA LYS A 338 -25.52 20.24 28.63
C LYS A 338 -26.06 19.87 30.01
N ASP A 339 -25.58 18.76 30.57
CA ASP A 339 -24.99 18.68 31.91
C ASP A 339 -24.49 17.24 32.16
N SER A 340 -23.47 17.14 33.03
CA SER A 340 -22.71 15.96 33.53
C SER A 340 -21.71 15.26 32.58
N GLU A 341 -20.49 15.82 32.53
CA GLU A 341 -19.31 15.36 31.77
C GLU A 341 -18.50 14.19 32.39
N SER A 342 -18.98 13.54 33.45
CA SER A 342 -18.19 12.53 34.20
C SER A 342 -18.71 11.08 34.14
N GLU A 343 -19.89 10.81 33.57
CA GLU A 343 -20.48 9.45 33.60
C GLU A 343 -20.32 8.64 32.30
N LEU A 344 -19.96 9.27 31.17
CA LEU A 344 -19.82 8.57 29.89
C LEU A 344 -18.53 7.74 29.77
N GLN A 345 -17.54 7.94 30.65
CA GLN A 345 -16.29 7.17 30.67
C GLN A 345 -16.44 5.74 31.20
N LEU A 346 -17.54 5.43 31.91
CA LEU A 346 -17.72 4.15 32.59
C LEU A 346 -18.56 3.12 31.81
N SER A 347 -19.17 3.50 30.68
CA SER A 347 -20.09 2.60 29.96
C SER A 347 -19.44 1.73 28.88
N PHE A 348 -18.20 2.01 28.47
CA PHE A 348 -17.59 1.37 27.28
C PHE A 348 -16.63 0.21 27.60
N PHE A 349 -16.26 0.01 28.87
CA PHE A 349 -15.34 -1.08 29.30
C PHE A 349 -15.87 -1.97 30.42
N ASN A 350 -17.11 -1.80 30.89
CA ASN A 350 -17.70 -2.76 31.82
C ASN A 350 -18.23 -3.97 31.04
N LEU A 351 -17.34 -4.90 30.73
CA LEU A 351 -17.71 -6.25 30.28
C LEU A 351 -18.40 -7.06 31.39
N ASP A 352 -18.29 -6.61 32.64
CA ASP A 352 -18.98 -7.18 33.78
C ASP A 352 -19.71 -6.07 34.52
N ASP A 353 -21.03 -5.99 34.30
CA ASP A 353 -21.90 -5.28 35.23
C ASP A 353 -21.77 -6.00 36.58
N PRO A 354 -21.19 -5.38 37.63
CA PRO A 354 -20.89 -6.07 38.90
C PRO A 354 -22.14 -6.72 39.50
N LEU A 355 -23.31 -6.15 39.19
CA LEU A 355 -24.61 -6.70 39.58
C LEU A 355 -24.94 -7.99 38.83
N LEU A 356 -24.72 -8.04 37.51
CA LEU A 356 -24.99 -9.24 36.70
C LEU A 356 -23.98 -10.34 37.00
N GLU A 357 -22.74 -9.99 37.30
CA GLU A 357 -21.72 -10.97 37.69
C GLU A 357 -22.03 -11.58 39.06
N ALA A 358 -22.40 -10.76 40.04
CA ALA A 358 -22.85 -11.23 41.34
C ALA A 358 -24.11 -12.12 41.25
N ILE A 359 -25.07 -11.77 40.39
CA ILE A 359 -26.27 -12.59 40.15
C ILE A 359 -25.90 -13.91 39.46
N ARG A 360 -24.94 -13.90 38.52
CA ARG A 360 -24.46 -15.11 37.84
C ARG A 360 -23.83 -16.08 38.82
N GLU A 361 -22.97 -15.60 39.72
CA GLU A 361 -22.35 -16.41 40.77
C GLU A 361 -23.38 -16.95 41.78
N GLU A 362 -24.34 -16.12 42.19
CA GLU A 362 -25.43 -16.51 43.11
C GLU A 362 -26.30 -17.62 42.50
N ILE A 363 -26.62 -17.54 41.20
CA ILE A 363 -27.36 -18.60 40.50
C ILE A 363 -26.53 -19.88 40.36
N ALA A 364 -25.23 -19.76 40.04
CA ALA A 364 -24.36 -20.92 39.87
C ALA A 364 -24.10 -21.68 41.18
N ALA A 365 -24.20 -20.99 42.33
CA ALA A 365 -24.03 -21.57 43.66
C ALA A 365 -25.31 -22.17 44.26
N LEU A 366 -26.48 -21.97 43.64
CA LEU A 366 -27.74 -22.53 44.13
C LEU A 366 -27.85 -24.02 43.81
N ASP A 367 -28.02 -24.84 44.85
CA ASP A 367 -28.34 -26.26 44.70
C ASP A 367 -29.86 -26.47 44.63
N ILE A 368 -30.34 -26.65 43.40
CA ILE A 368 -31.78 -26.75 43.08
C ILE A 368 -32.42 -27.98 43.75
N ASP A 369 -31.67 -29.05 44.00
CA ASP A 369 -32.19 -30.30 44.54
C ASP A 369 -32.48 -30.24 46.05
N THR A 370 -31.97 -29.20 46.73
CA THR A 370 -32.12 -29.02 48.18
C THR A 370 -33.11 -27.92 48.58
N LEU A 371 -33.57 -27.11 47.62
CA LEU A 371 -34.46 -25.98 47.87
C LEU A 371 -35.92 -26.41 47.94
N THR A 372 -36.65 -25.90 48.94
CA THR A 372 -38.10 -26.03 48.93
C THR A 372 -38.72 -25.11 47.86
N PRO A 373 -39.89 -25.45 47.29
CA PRO A 373 -40.51 -24.65 46.23
C PRO A 373 -40.75 -23.18 46.62
N VAL A 374 -40.95 -22.89 47.90
CA VAL A 374 -41.15 -21.54 48.42
C VAL A 374 -39.84 -20.75 48.44
N GLU A 375 -38.74 -21.37 48.84
CA GLU A 375 -37.40 -20.75 48.88
C GLU A 375 -36.90 -20.43 47.47
N ALA A 376 -37.13 -21.34 46.51
CA ALA A 376 -36.80 -21.10 45.10
C ALA A 376 -37.56 -19.88 44.55
N LEU A 377 -38.86 -19.76 44.86
CA LEU A 377 -39.67 -18.60 44.46
C LEU A 377 -39.20 -17.30 45.14
N MET A 378 -38.77 -17.36 46.39
CA MET A 378 -38.24 -16.20 47.11
C MET A 378 -36.92 -15.72 46.50
N GLN A 379 -35.98 -16.62 46.20
CA GLN A 379 -34.71 -16.31 45.55
C GLN A 379 -34.94 -15.68 44.17
N LEU A 380 -35.84 -16.26 43.37
CA LEU A 380 -36.17 -15.74 42.04
C LEU A 380 -36.80 -14.35 42.09
N ASN A 381 -37.64 -14.09 43.09
CA ASN A 381 -38.23 -12.76 43.31
C ASN A 381 -37.17 -11.73 43.75
N GLN A 382 -36.18 -12.15 44.52
CA GLN A 382 -35.07 -11.31 44.98
C GLN A 382 -34.16 -10.90 43.81
N ILE A 383 -33.81 -11.85 42.94
CA ILE A 383 -33.07 -11.60 41.69
C ILE A 383 -33.87 -10.64 40.79
N LYS A 384 -35.18 -10.90 40.62
CA LYS A 384 -36.05 -10.04 39.81
C LYS A 384 -36.09 -8.60 40.34
N ARG A 385 -36.18 -8.40 41.66
CA ARG A 385 -36.14 -7.06 42.28
C ARG A 385 -34.82 -6.34 42.02
N ARG A 386 -33.69 -7.02 42.16
CA ARG A 386 -32.35 -6.44 41.89
C ARG A 386 -32.22 -5.97 40.44
N ILE A 387 -32.72 -6.75 39.47
CA ILE A 387 -32.70 -6.38 38.05
C ILE A 387 -33.68 -5.22 37.76
N SER A 388 -34.85 -5.21 38.42
CA SER A 388 -35.89 -4.19 38.20
C SER A 388 -35.51 -2.78 38.66
N GLN A 389 -34.70 -2.67 39.71
CA GLN A 389 -34.24 -1.38 40.24
C GLN A 389 -33.31 -0.63 39.28
N LYS A 390 -32.66 -1.33 38.33
CA LYS A 390 -31.80 -0.73 37.31
C LYS A 390 -32.57 -0.13 36.12
N GLY A 391 -33.87 -0.38 36.00
CA GLY A 391 -34.71 0.12 34.91
C GLY A 391 -35.40 1.47 35.17
N GLN A 392 -35.16 2.10 36.33
CA GLN A 392 -35.77 3.38 36.73
C GLN A 392 -34.74 4.51 37.00
N GLY A 393 -33.46 4.29 36.68
CA GLY A 393 -32.40 5.28 36.77
C GLY A 393 -32.08 5.87 35.41
#